data_AF-A0A1F9C485-F1
#
_entry.id   AF-A0A1F9C485-F1
#
_cell.length_a   1.000
_cell.length_b   1.000
_cell.length_c   1.000
_cell.angle_alpha   90.00
_cell.angle_beta   90.00
_cell.angle_gamma   90.00
#
_symmetry.space_group_name_H-M   'P 1'
#
loop_
_entity.id
_entity.type
_entity.pdbx_description
1 polymer ?
#
loop_
_entity_poly.entity_id
_entity_poly.type
_entity_poly.pdbx_seq_one_letter_code
_entity_poly.pdbx_strand_id
1 'polypeptide(L)' 'MKPVSVYRVDYVRKTKVQIGTVLERRTKDRGDNLGGLLYLARKMFSASPQEAFLTALDGQEARMAQGVEGRALPPR' A
#
# COMPACT_ATOMS: atom_id res chain seq x y z
N MET A 1 11.19 5.91 5.12
CA MET A 1 10.47 4.64 4.93
C MET A 1 8.99 4.94 5.00
N LYS A 2 8.17 4.39 4.09
CA LYS A 2 6.73 4.65 4.08
C LYS A 2 5.99 3.36 4.42
N PRO A 3 5.12 3.36 5.45
CA PRO A 3 4.24 2.23 5.69
C PRO A 3 3.19 2.19 4.58
N VAL A 4 2.99 1.01 4.00
CA VAL A 4 1.95 0.74 3.01
C VAL A 4 1.02 -0.32 3.57
N SER A 5 -0.25 0.03 3.68
CA SER A 5 -1.27 -0.84 4.21
C SER A 5 -1.58 -1.99 3.23
N VAL A 6 -1.67 -3.20 3.77
CA VAL A 6 -2.00 -4.42 3.05
C VAL A 6 -3.44 -4.81 3.39
N TYR A 7 -4.20 -5.13 2.36
CA TYR A 7 -5.60 -5.53 2.47
C TYR A 7 -5.81 -6.89 1.83
N ARG A 8 -6.75 -7.64 2.40
CA ARG A 8 -7.37 -8.80 1.76
C ARG A 8 -8.71 -8.35 1.18
N VAL A 9 -8.87 -8.54 -0.12
CA VAL A 9 -10.08 -8.22 -0.86
C VAL A 9 -11.00 -9.43 -0.81
N ASP A 10 -12.21 -9.23 -0.32
CA ASP A 10 -13.32 -10.17 -0.50
C ASP A 10 -14.17 -9.68 -1.67
N TYR A 11 -14.03 -10.34 -2.82
CA TYR A 11 -14.79 -9.99 -4.03
C TYR A 11 -16.27 -10.36 -3.94
N VAL A 12 -16.64 -11.32 -3.09
CA VAL A 12 -18.03 -11.73 -2.89
C VAL A 12 -18.76 -10.67 -2.09
N ARG A 13 -18.14 -10.19 -1.01
CA ARG A 13 -18.71 -9.15 -0.14
C ARG A 13 -18.36 -7.73 -0.60
N LYS A 14 -17.51 -7.59 -1.62
CA LYS A 14 -16.93 -6.32 -2.08
C LYS A 14 -16.30 -5.50 -0.94
N THR A 15 -15.66 -6.17 0.01
CA THR A 15 -15.02 -5.54 1.17
C THR A 15 -13.51 -5.69 1.12
N LYS A 16 -12.79 -4.74 1.74
CA LYS A 16 -11.36 -4.82 1.98
C LYS A 16 -11.14 -4.92 3.47
N VAL A 17 -10.45 -5.97 3.92
CA VAL A 17 -10.06 -6.14 5.31
C VAL A 17 -8.57 -5.87 5.42
N GLN A 18 -8.16 -4.93 6.28
CA GLN A 18 -6.75 -4.68 6.50
C GLN A 18 -6.13 -5.88 7.24
N ILE A 19 -5.07 -6.44 6.67
CA ILE A 19 -4.37 -7.62 7.22
C ILE A 19 -2.99 -7.28 7.79
N GLY A 20 -2.44 -6.12 7.44
CA GLY A 20 -1.17 -5.66 7.97
C GLY A 20 -0.61 -4.46 7.22
N THR A 21 0.69 -4.23 7.43
CA THR A 21 1.46 -3.14 6.82
C THR A 21 2.82 -3.65 6.37
N VAL A 22 3.27 -3.19 5.21
CA VAL A 22 4.64 -3.41 4.72
C VAL A 22 5.39 -2.09 4.69
N LEU A 23 6.65 -2.11 5.11
CA LEU A 23 7.51 -0.92 5.10
C LEU A 23 8.29 -0.86 3.80
N GLU A 24 8.10 0.21 3.02
CA GLU A 24 9.00 0.53 1.93
C GLU A 24 10.32 1.05 2.50
N ARG A 25 11.37 0.22 2.41
CA ARG A 25 12.69 0.50 2.97
C ARG A 25 13.48 1.50 2.12
N ARG A 26 13.15 1.68 0.83
CA ARG A 26 13.91 2.56 -0.05
C ARG A 26 13.41 4.01 0.03
N THR A 27 14.35 4.92 0.24
CA THR A 27 14.13 6.38 0.34
C THR A 27 14.06 7.07 -1.04
N LYS A 28 14.37 6.36 -2.13
CA LYS A 28 14.57 6.95 -3.46
C LYS A 28 13.37 6.64 -4.37
N ASP A 29 12.61 7.67 -4.73
CA ASP A 29 11.47 7.69 -5.66
C ASP A 29 11.91 7.31 -7.09
N ARG A 30 12.18 6.03 -7.37
CA ARG A 30 12.42 5.52 -8.74
C ARG A 30 11.14 5.02 -9.42
N GLY A 31 10.02 5.65 -9.10
CA GLY A 31 8.68 5.17 -9.45
C GLY A 31 8.13 4.26 -8.35
N ASP A 32 6.83 4.35 -8.14
CA ASP A 32 6.04 3.57 -7.19
C ASP A 32 6.47 2.08 -7.23
N ASN A 33 7.26 1.63 -6.24
CA ASN A 33 7.73 0.23 -6.10
C ASN A 33 6.60 -0.71 -5.63
N LEU A 34 5.37 -0.44 -6.05
CA LEU A 34 4.16 -1.16 -5.65
C LEU A 34 4.24 -2.63 -6.03
N GLY A 35 4.88 -2.97 -7.15
CA GLY A 35 5.10 -4.37 -7.56
C GLY A 35 5.98 -5.15 -6.57
N GLY A 36 7.07 -4.55 -6.10
CA GLY A 36 7.96 -5.17 -5.11
C GLY A 36 7.31 -5.28 -3.73
N LEU A 37 6.56 -4.25 -3.33
CA LEU A 37 5.78 -4.25 -2.10
C LEU A 37 4.67 -5.31 -2.15
N LEU A 38 4.00 -5.45 -3.29
CA LEU A 38 2.92 -6.42 -3.46
C LEU A 38 3.48 -7.84 -3.41
N TYR A 39 4.66 -8.07 -4.00
CA TYR A 39 5.36 -9.34 -3.89
C TYR A 39 5.70 -9.69 -2.43
N LEU A 40 6.21 -8.72 -1.66
CA LEU A 40 6.48 -8.93 -0.24
C LEU A 40 5.21 -9.18 0.57
N ALA A 41 4.15 -8.42 0.32
CA ALA A 41 2.87 -8.61 0.99
C ALA A 41 2.29 -10.00 0.72
N ARG A 42 2.31 -10.46 -0.54
CA ARG A 42 1.88 -11.82 -0.89
C ARG A 42 2.72 -12.89 -0.20
N LYS A 43 4.04 -12.70 -0.14
CA LYS A 43 4.95 -13.66 0.52
C LYS A 43 4.73 -13.73 2.03
N MET A 44 4.36 -12.63 2.68
CA MET A 44 4.17 -12.58 4.13
C MET A 44 2.76 -12.95 4.58
N PHE A 45 1.75 -12.60 3.79
CA PHE A 45 0.35 -12.68 4.20
C PHE A 45 -0.48 -13.71 3.41
N SER A 46 0.10 -14.42 2.44
CA SER A 46 -0.60 -15.43 1.64
C SER A 46 0.07 -16.79 1.76
N ALA A 47 -0.70 -17.81 2.15
CA ALA A 47 -0.23 -19.19 2.18
C ALA A 47 -0.50 -19.92 0.85
N SER A 48 -1.41 -19.41 0.02
CA SER A 48 -1.78 -19.99 -1.26
C SER A 48 -1.83 -18.97 -2.40
N PRO A 49 -1.76 -19.43 -3.67
CA PRO A 49 -1.92 -18.55 -4.83
C PRO A 49 -3.26 -17.81 -4.84
N GLN A 50 -4.33 -18.44 -4.33
CA GLN A 50 -5.66 -17.83 -4.22
C GLN A 50 -5.64 -16.66 -3.23
N GLU A 51 -5.00 -16.83 -2.06
CA GLU A 51 -4.85 -15.75 -1.09
C GLU A 51 -3.98 -14.61 -1.61
N ALA A 52 -2.94 -14.94 -2.38
CA ALA A 52 -2.07 -13.96 -3.02
C ALA A 52 -2.84 -13.13 -4.07
N PHE A 53 -3.80 -13.74 -4.76
CA PHE A 53 -4.69 -13.04 -5.69
C PHE A 53 -5.64 -12.07 -4.97
N LEU A 54 -6.11 -12.45 -3.78
CA LEU A 54 -6.95 -11.59 -2.93
C LEU A 54 -6.17 -10.50 -2.18
N THR A 55 -4.84 -10.53 -2.22
CA THR A 55 -4.00 -9.55 -1.50
C THR A 55 -3.79 -8.31 -2.37
N ALA A 56 -4.11 -7.15 -1.81
CA ALA A 56 -3.97 -5.84 -2.44
C ALA A 56 -3.22 -4.87 -1.54
N LEU A 57 -2.54 -3.91 -2.18
CA LEU A 57 -1.95 -2.76 -1.51
C LEU A 57 -2.79 -1.53 -1.78
N ASP A 58 -2.90 -0.63 -0.81
CA ASP A 58 -3.44 0.70 -1.07
C ASP A 58 -2.33 1.65 -1.50
N GLY A 59 -2.25 1.90 -2.81
CA GLY A 59 -1.35 2.88 -3.40
C GLY A 59 -1.83 4.33 -3.23
N GLN A 60 -3.07 4.58 -2.79
CA GLN A 60 -3.57 5.94 -2.57
C GLN A 60 -3.11 6.52 -1.23
N GLU A 61 -2.94 5.73 -0.17
CA GLU A 61 -2.27 6.20 1.06
C GLU A 61 -0.81 6.60 0.77
N ALA A 62 -0.11 5.85 -0.08
CA ALA A 62 1.26 6.17 -0.50
C ALA A 62 1.36 7.50 -1.28
N ARG A 63 0.33 7.84 -2.06
CA ARG A 63 0.22 9.11 -2.79
C ARG A 63 -0.22 10.28 -1.92
N MET A 64 -1.13 10.06 -0.95
CA MET A 64 -1.51 11.11 0.01
C MET A 64 -0.35 11.49 0.92
N ALA A 65 0.54 10.54 1.27
CA ALA A 65 1.77 10.82 2.01
C ALA A 65 2.89 11.53 1.19
N GLN A 66 2.71 11.73 -0.12
CA GLN A 66 3.58 12.58 -0.97
C GLN A 66 2.92 13.91 -1.36
N GLY A 67 1.64 14.11 -1.03
CA GLY A 67 0.83 15.23 -1.52
C GLY A 67 0.54 16.34 -0.52
N VAL A 68 1.21 16.38 0.64
CA VAL A 68 0.99 17.43 1.67
C VAL A 68 2.24 18.25 1.97
N GLU A 69 3.03 18.56 0.94
CA GLU A 69 3.92 19.74 0.94
C GLU A 69 3.66 20.51 -0.36
N GLY A 70 2.68 21.41 -0.35
CA GLY A 70 2.40 22.20 -1.55
C GLY A 70 1.03 22.84 -1.64
N ARG A 71 0.50 23.43 -0.57
CA ARG A 71 -0.46 24.54 -0.76
C ARG A 71 -0.39 25.53 0.39
N ALA A 72 0.03 26.74 0.04
CA ALA A 72 0.22 27.89 0.89
C ALA A 72 -1.03 28.28 1.70
N LEU A 73 -0.80 28.81 2.89
CA LEU A 73 -1.65 29.86 3.49
C LEU A 73 -0.74 31.03 3.88
N PRO A 74 -0.89 32.24 3.29
CA PRO A 74 -0.27 33.42 3.87
C PRO A 74 -1.03 33.84 5.14
N PRO A 75 -0.34 34.34 6.17
CA PRO A 75 -1.00 34.91 7.35
C PRO A 75 -1.75 36.19 6.97
N ARG A 76 -2.86 36.41 7.67
CA ARG A 76 -3.76 37.58 7.53
C ARG A 76 -3.09 38.88 7.94
#